data_AF-A0A5J4PCT9-F1
#
_entry.id   AF-A0A5J4PCT9-F1
#
_cell.length_a   1.000
_cell.length_b   1.000
_cell.length_c   1.000
_cell.angle_alpha   90.00
_cell.angle_beta   90.00
_cell.angle_gamma   90.00
#
_symmetry.space_group_name_H-M   'P 1'
#
loop_
_entity.id
_entity.type
_entity.pdbx_description
1 polymer ?
#
loop_
_entity_poly.entity_id
_entity_poly.type
_entity_poly.pdbx_seq_one_letter_code
_entity_poly.pdbx_strand_id
1 'polypeptide(L)'
;GVENVVASSGTSLTTGQIKLIHRFTNNITVLYDGDPAGIKASIRGIDMLLEEGMNVKVVLLPHGDDPDSFARKQNTADFQAYISENEVDFIRFKTKLLLDETEKDPIKRAELISDMVRSISVIPDSIIRSVYVKECSQLLHVEEKLLILEIAKQFKKTATQSNTSKENTPSVPEKPADHDDTPPMQEGKEFYPYEQLIIQILVRHGEKMMCYMENEEGEKTPISVITYIVNELQQDDLSFHNP
;
A
#
# COMPACT_ATOMS: atom_id res chain seq x y z
N GLY A 1 23.42 18.13 10.12
CA GLY A 1 22.23 17.77 10.90
C GLY A 1 21.62 16.52 10.30
N VAL A 2 20.35 16.22 10.56
CA VAL A 2 19.61 15.21 9.78
C VAL A 2 18.90 15.93 8.64
N GLU A 3 19.22 15.59 7.40
CA GLU A 3 18.84 16.39 6.22
C GLU A 3 17.69 15.77 5.42
N ASN A 4 17.45 14.48 5.58
CA ASN A 4 16.43 13.69 4.91
C ASN A 4 15.13 13.61 5.74
N VAL A 5 14.63 14.75 6.20
CA VAL A 5 13.44 14.84 7.06
C VAL A 5 12.35 15.63 6.35
N VAL A 6 11.12 15.11 6.40
CA VAL A 6 9.92 15.80 5.94
C VAL A 6 8.83 15.67 6.99
N ALA A 7 7.93 16.65 7.07
CA ALA A 7 6.78 16.65 7.97
C ALA A 7 5.54 17.15 7.24
N SER A 8 4.36 16.67 7.63
CA SER A 8 3.12 17.25 7.14
C SER A 8 2.88 18.60 7.82
N SER A 9 2.35 19.57 7.06
CA SER A 9 2.04 20.90 7.58
C SER A 9 0.71 20.92 8.37
N GLY A 10 0.57 20.03 9.36
CA GLY A 10 -0.63 19.93 10.22
C GLY A 10 -1.81 19.21 9.58
N THR A 11 -1.59 18.48 8.48
CA THR A 11 -2.60 17.62 7.84
C THR A 11 -2.24 16.14 8.01
N SER A 12 -3.24 15.26 7.89
CA SER A 12 -2.98 13.84 7.75
C SER A 12 -2.13 13.55 6.52
N LEU A 13 -1.30 12.51 6.60
CA LEU A 13 -0.54 11.98 5.47
C LEU A 13 -1.51 11.53 4.35
N THR A 14 -1.22 11.92 3.11
CA THR A 14 -2.04 11.54 1.95
C THR A 14 -1.32 10.56 1.04
N THR A 15 -2.06 9.74 0.30
CA THR A 15 -1.50 8.81 -0.69
C THR A 15 -0.65 9.53 -1.74
N GLY A 16 -1.05 10.72 -2.18
CA GLY A 16 -0.26 11.53 -3.10
C GLY A 16 1.10 11.95 -2.53
N GLN A 17 1.15 12.31 -1.23
CA GLN A 17 2.41 12.60 -0.55
C GLN A 17 3.30 11.34 -0.44
N ILE A 18 2.71 10.18 -0.16
CA ILE A 18 3.43 8.92 -0.10
C ILE A 18 4.04 8.57 -1.47
N LYS A 19 3.25 8.65 -2.55
CA LYS A 19 3.74 8.43 -3.92
C LYS A 19 4.89 9.37 -4.28
N LEU A 20 4.83 10.63 -3.85
CA LEU A 20 5.93 11.58 -4.05
C LEU A 20 7.20 11.15 -3.32
N ILE A 21 7.10 10.72 -2.05
CA ILE A 21 8.25 10.21 -1.30
C ILE A 21 8.79 8.93 -1.95
N HIS A 22 7.90 8.04 -2.41
CA HIS A 22 8.27 6.75 -2.99
C HIS A 22 9.11 6.89 -4.26
N ARG A 23 8.90 7.95 -5.03
CA ARG A 23 9.76 8.30 -6.20
C ARG A 23 11.22 8.57 -5.84
N PHE A 24 11.51 8.95 -4.60
CA PHE A 24 12.87 9.25 -4.14
C PHE A 24 13.50 8.10 -3.35
N THR A 25 12.69 7.26 -2.71
CA THR A 25 13.18 6.17 -1.86
C THR A 25 12.12 5.09 -1.67
N ASN A 26 12.55 3.84 -1.54
CA ASN A 26 11.68 2.75 -1.09
C ASN A 26 11.64 2.66 0.44
N ASN A 27 12.58 3.29 1.15
CA ASN A 27 12.74 3.16 2.59
C ASN A 27 12.26 4.42 3.30
N ILE A 28 11.39 4.24 4.30
CA ILE A 28 10.89 5.32 5.14
C ILE A 28 10.95 4.92 6.61
N THR A 29 11.42 5.83 7.46
CA THR A 29 11.36 5.68 8.91
C THR A 29 10.41 6.72 9.46
N VAL A 30 9.36 6.27 10.15
CA VAL A 30 8.37 7.14 10.76
C VAL A 30 8.72 7.33 12.22
N LEU A 31 8.92 8.59 12.63
CA LEU A 31 9.15 8.96 14.03
C LEU A 31 7.82 9.32 14.68
N TYR A 32 7.54 8.74 15.84
CA TYR A 32 6.33 9.05 16.61
C TYR A 32 6.64 9.75 17.92
N ASP A 33 5.77 10.69 18.25
CA ASP A 33 5.66 11.29 19.57
C ASP A 33 5.46 10.19 20.61
N GLY A 34 6.04 10.38 21.79
CA GLY A 34 5.89 9.45 22.90
C GLY A 34 4.49 9.47 23.55
N ASP A 35 3.43 9.88 22.84
CA ASP A 35 2.08 10.04 23.38
C ASP A 35 1.06 9.04 22.77
N PRO A 36 0.05 8.58 23.54
CA PRO A 36 -0.93 7.62 23.03
C PRO A 36 -1.79 8.14 21.87
N ALA A 37 -2.00 9.45 21.78
CA ALA A 37 -2.85 10.06 20.75
C ALA A 37 -2.13 10.10 19.39
N GLY A 38 -0.85 10.49 19.36
CA GLY A 38 -0.02 10.47 18.16
C GLY A 38 0.14 9.07 17.58
N ILE A 39 0.29 8.05 18.44
CA ILE A 39 0.46 6.66 18.01
C ILE A 39 -0.75 6.12 17.23
N LYS A 40 -1.99 6.38 17.67
CA LYS A 40 -3.20 5.86 16.98
C LYS A 40 -3.42 6.51 15.62
N ALA A 41 -3.25 7.83 15.51
CA ALA A 41 -3.35 8.54 14.24
C ALA A 41 -2.32 8.03 13.23
N SER A 42 -1.18 7.62 13.75
CA SER A 42 -0.02 7.19 12.99
C SER A 42 -0.09 5.77 12.43
N ILE A 43 -0.78 4.84 13.12
CA ILE A 43 -0.97 3.46 12.64
C ILE A 43 -1.61 3.43 11.25
N ARG A 44 -2.56 4.34 10.98
CA ARG A 44 -3.19 4.47 9.66
C ARG A 44 -2.17 4.89 8.60
N GLY A 45 -1.25 5.79 8.94
CA GLY A 45 -0.18 6.21 8.04
C GLY A 45 0.74 5.05 7.65
N ILE A 46 1.06 4.16 8.60
CA ILE A 46 1.84 2.94 8.32
C ILE A 46 1.14 2.09 7.26
N ASP A 47 -0.15 1.81 7.43
CA ASP A 47 -0.87 0.96 6.51
C ASP A 47 -0.89 1.56 5.09
N MET A 48 -1.02 2.89 4.97
CA MET A 48 -0.95 3.58 3.68
C MET A 48 0.45 3.50 3.04
N LEU A 49 1.51 3.57 3.84
CA LEU A 49 2.89 3.42 3.35
C LEU A 49 3.16 1.99 2.89
N LEU A 50 2.64 1.00 3.61
CA LEU A 50 2.72 -0.42 3.25
C LEU A 50 1.93 -0.74 1.97
N GLU A 51 0.74 -0.13 1.81
CA GLU A 51 -0.11 -0.26 0.62
C GLU A 51 0.59 0.26 -0.64
N GLU A 52 1.37 1.34 -0.51
CA GLU A 52 2.21 1.87 -1.59
C GLU A 52 3.52 1.09 -1.78
N GLY A 53 3.72 -0.03 -1.08
CA GLY A 53 4.87 -0.93 -1.27
C GLY A 53 6.18 -0.44 -0.65
N MET A 54 6.13 0.53 0.26
CA MET A 54 7.35 1.06 0.91
C MET A 54 7.86 0.14 2.03
N ASN A 55 9.18 0.14 2.22
CA ASN A 55 9.86 -0.45 3.37
C ASN A 55 9.73 0.48 4.58
N VAL A 56 8.76 0.19 5.44
CA VAL A 56 8.43 1.03 6.60
C VAL A 56 9.14 0.54 7.86
N LYS A 57 9.89 1.45 8.49
CA LYS A 57 10.37 1.32 9.86
C LYS A 57 9.73 2.37 10.75
N VAL A 58 9.69 2.09 12.04
CA VAL A 58 9.07 2.93 13.06
C VAL A 58 10.02 3.14 14.23
N VAL A 59 10.11 4.38 14.70
CA VAL A 59 10.83 4.74 15.92
C VAL A 59 9.84 5.42 16.87
N LEU A 60 9.69 4.87 18.07
CA LEU A 60 8.95 5.51 19.15
C LEU A 60 9.92 6.31 20.00
N LEU A 61 9.68 7.62 20.14
CA LEU A 61 10.48 8.48 20.99
C LEU A 61 10.15 8.27 22.48
N PRO A 62 11.05 8.67 23.40
CA PRO A 62 10.78 8.60 24.83
C PRO A 62 9.50 9.35 25.23
N HIS A 63 8.82 8.86 26.27
CA HIS A 63 7.59 9.50 26.75
C HIS A 63 7.79 10.99 27.04
N GLY A 64 6.88 11.81 26.49
CA GLY A 64 6.88 13.26 26.68
C GLY A 64 7.79 14.03 25.72
N ASP A 65 8.51 13.34 24.83
CA ASP A 65 9.29 13.97 23.77
C ASP A 65 8.62 13.81 22.39
N ASP A 66 8.72 14.89 21.62
CA ASP A 66 8.44 14.96 20.18
C ASP A 66 9.78 15.04 19.40
N PRO A 67 9.79 14.90 18.07
CA PRO A 67 11.02 14.95 17.29
C PRO A 67 11.85 16.23 17.50
N ASP A 68 11.21 17.38 17.74
CA ASP A 68 11.89 18.67 17.94
C ASP A 68 12.54 18.78 19.33
N SER A 69 11.80 18.50 20.41
CA SER A 69 12.33 18.48 21.77
C SER A 69 13.39 17.40 21.95
N PHE A 70 13.21 16.22 21.36
CA PHE A 70 14.20 15.14 21.40
C PHE A 70 15.48 15.53 20.66
N ALA A 71 15.37 16.09 19.45
CA ALA A 71 16.53 16.55 18.68
C ALA A 71 17.32 17.66 19.39
N ARG A 72 16.65 18.54 20.16
CA ARG A 72 17.32 19.62 20.90
C ARG A 72 18.10 19.15 22.12
N LYS A 73 17.79 17.98 22.68
CA LYS A 73 18.45 17.45 23.90
C LYS A 73 19.79 16.77 23.62
N GLN A 74 20.07 16.42 22.37
CA GLN A 74 21.22 15.58 22.02
C GLN A 74 21.91 16.07 20.75
N ASN A 75 23.15 15.62 20.53
CA ASN A 75 23.87 15.98 19.32
C ASN A 75 23.39 15.13 18.11
N THR A 76 23.80 15.49 16.91
CA THR A 76 23.38 14.78 15.68
C THR A 76 23.79 13.30 15.67
N ALA A 77 24.97 12.97 16.19
CA ALA A 77 25.46 11.59 16.21
C ALA A 77 24.62 10.73 17.16
N ASP A 78 24.31 11.25 18.35
CA ASP A 78 23.47 10.58 19.34
C ASP A 78 22.04 10.38 18.81
N PHE A 79 21.50 11.37 18.08
CA PHE A 79 20.18 11.26 17.46
C PHE A 79 20.12 10.19 16.36
N GLN A 80 21.14 10.12 15.51
CA GLN A 80 21.23 9.09 14.49
C GLN A 80 21.42 7.70 15.10
N ALA A 81 22.28 7.57 16.11
CA ALA A 81 22.47 6.33 16.84
C ALA A 81 21.16 5.85 17.48
N TYR A 82 20.42 6.75 18.13
CA TYR A 82 19.13 6.44 18.72
C TYR A 82 18.14 5.89 17.69
N ILE A 83 18.01 6.53 16.53
CA ILE A 83 17.14 6.05 15.45
C ILE A 83 17.56 4.65 15.00
N SER A 84 18.85 4.44 14.71
CA SER A 84 19.35 3.15 14.23
C SER A 84 19.21 2.02 15.27
N GLU A 85 19.28 2.32 16.56
CA GLU A 85 19.14 1.34 17.63
C GLU A 85 17.68 1.02 17.96
N ASN A 86 16.75 1.96 17.74
CA ASN A 86 15.35 1.85 18.15
C ASN A 86 14.37 1.68 16.98
N GLU A 87 14.84 1.73 15.74
CA GLU A 87 14.00 1.43 14.58
C GLU A 87 13.53 -0.03 14.60
N VAL A 88 12.22 -0.21 14.46
CA VAL A 88 11.59 -1.53 14.40
C VAL A 88 10.65 -1.59 13.21
N ASP A 89 10.40 -2.79 12.71
CA ASP A 89 9.34 -3.00 11.72
C ASP A 89 7.94 -2.78 12.34
N PHE A 90 6.94 -2.64 11.47
CA PHE A 90 5.58 -2.37 11.91
C PHE A 90 4.94 -3.52 12.71
N ILE A 91 5.33 -4.78 12.47
CA ILE A 91 4.79 -5.93 13.20
C ILE A 91 5.23 -5.83 14.65
N ARG A 92 6.55 -5.67 14.89
CA ARG A 92 7.10 -5.49 16.24
C ARG A 92 6.55 -4.25 16.92
N PHE A 93 6.42 -3.15 16.19
CA PHE A 93 5.84 -1.92 16.72
C PHE A 93 4.41 -2.13 17.22
N LYS A 94 3.50 -2.60 16.34
CA LYS A 94 2.10 -2.81 16.71
C LYS A 94 1.94 -3.89 17.77
N THR A 95 2.80 -4.92 17.74
CA THR A 95 2.83 -5.99 18.73
C THR A 95 3.22 -5.42 20.09
N LYS A 96 4.33 -4.70 20.21
CA LYS A 96 4.79 -4.09 21.48
C LYS A 96 3.77 -3.11 22.06
N LEU A 97 3.13 -2.31 21.20
CA LEU A 97 2.12 -1.35 21.62
C LEU A 97 0.89 -2.01 22.23
N LEU A 98 0.48 -3.16 21.67
CA LEU A 98 -0.80 -3.80 22.01
C LEU A 98 -0.62 -5.03 22.91
N LEU A 99 0.60 -5.56 23.08
CA LEU A 99 0.84 -6.78 23.88
C LEU A 99 0.47 -6.57 25.35
N ASP A 100 0.88 -5.42 25.93
CA ASP A 100 0.65 -5.10 27.34
C ASP A 100 -0.85 -5.07 27.69
N GLU A 101 -1.71 -4.76 26.72
CA GLU A 101 -3.17 -4.76 26.88
C GLU A 101 -3.83 -6.10 26.53
N THR A 102 -3.15 -6.99 25.78
CA THR A 102 -3.73 -8.20 25.17
C THR A 102 -3.33 -9.50 25.85
N GLU A 103 -2.22 -9.56 26.60
CA GLU A 103 -1.76 -10.80 27.27
C GLU A 103 -2.81 -11.41 28.22
N LYS A 104 -3.74 -10.58 28.73
CA LYS A 104 -4.77 -11.00 29.69
C LYS A 104 -6.15 -11.23 29.05
N ASP A 105 -6.32 -10.89 27.77
CA ASP A 105 -7.62 -10.90 27.10
C ASP A 105 -7.55 -11.58 25.72
N PRO A 106 -8.11 -12.80 25.59
CA PRO A 106 -8.16 -13.51 24.31
C PRO A 106 -8.87 -12.74 23.19
N ILE A 107 -9.86 -11.90 23.51
CA ILE A 107 -10.60 -11.12 22.52
C ILE A 107 -9.69 -10.05 21.93
N LYS A 108 -9.01 -9.28 22.79
CA LYS A 108 -8.04 -8.27 22.34
C LYS A 108 -6.88 -8.90 21.55
N ARG A 109 -6.43 -10.09 21.94
CA ARG A 109 -5.42 -10.83 21.17
C ARG A 109 -5.92 -11.16 19.75
N ALA A 110 -7.18 -11.57 19.61
CA ALA A 110 -7.77 -11.83 18.29
C ALA A 110 -7.93 -10.55 17.45
N GLU A 111 -8.25 -9.41 18.09
CA GLU A 111 -8.28 -8.09 17.43
C GLU A 111 -6.89 -7.71 16.91
N LEU A 112 -5.84 -7.85 17.72
CA LEU A 112 -4.45 -7.62 17.30
C LEU A 112 -4.07 -8.46 16.08
N ILE A 113 -4.36 -9.76 16.10
CA ILE A 113 -4.09 -10.66 14.96
C ILE A 113 -4.84 -10.19 13.71
N SER A 114 -6.10 -9.79 13.86
CA SER A 114 -6.93 -9.31 12.75
C SER A 114 -6.38 -8.01 12.15
N ASP A 115 -5.88 -7.10 12.99
CA ASP A 115 -5.25 -5.87 12.56
C ASP A 115 -3.91 -6.12 11.85
N MET A 116 -3.10 -7.05 12.34
CA MET A 116 -1.87 -7.47 11.63
C MET A 116 -2.18 -8.06 10.26
N VAL A 117 -3.18 -8.94 10.19
CA VAL A 117 -3.62 -9.53 8.92
C VAL A 117 -4.05 -8.45 7.93
N ARG A 118 -4.77 -7.42 8.39
CA ARG A 118 -5.17 -6.28 7.56
C ARG A 118 -3.95 -5.54 7.01
N SER A 119 -3.00 -5.18 7.86
CA SER A 119 -1.77 -4.47 7.43
C SER A 119 -0.90 -5.28 6.49
N ILE A 120 -0.77 -6.59 6.72
CA ILE A 120 -0.03 -7.46 5.81
C ILE A 120 -0.77 -7.60 4.47
N SER A 121 -2.11 -7.61 4.48
CA SER A 121 -2.90 -7.82 3.26
C SER A 121 -2.79 -6.68 2.25
N VAL A 122 -2.51 -5.45 2.69
CA VAL A 122 -2.37 -4.29 1.79
C VAL A 122 -1.01 -4.23 1.08
N ILE A 123 0.01 -4.96 1.58
CA ILE A 123 1.33 -4.99 0.96
C ILE A 123 1.21 -5.62 -0.44
N PRO A 124 1.59 -4.93 -1.53
CA PRO A 124 1.44 -5.44 -2.90
C PRO A 124 2.28 -6.69 -3.18
N ASP A 125 3.55 -6.67 -2.75
CA ASP A 125 4.51 -7.74 -3.03
C ASP A 125 4.21 -9.02 -2.23
N SER A 126 4.05 -10.13 -2.94
CA SER A 126 3.68 -11.42 -2.34
C SER A 126 4.78 -12.07 -1.52
N ILE A 127 6.04 -11.84 -1.86
CA ILE A 127 7.20 -12.38 -1.16
C ILE A 127 7.36 -11.63 0.16
N ILE A 128 7.31 -10.29 0.12
CA ILE A 128 7.35 -9.43 1.32
C ILE A 128 6.21 -9.79 2.26
N ARG A 129 4.98 -9.97 1.75
CA ARG A 129 3.86 -10.48 2.56
C ARG A 129 4.22 -11.80 3.24
N SER A 130 4.73 -12.78 2.51
CA SER A 130 5.06 -14.10 3.07
C SER A 130 6.07 -14.02 4.22
N VAL A 131 7.07 -13.13 4.11
CA VAL A 131 8.07 -12.89 5.16
C VAL A 131 7.41 -12.31 6.41
N TYR A 132 6.55 -11.30 6.26
CA TYR A 132 5.82 -10.72 7.40
C TYR A 132 4.80 -11.67 8.02
N VAL A 133 4.14 -12.52 7.24
CA VAL A 133 3.25 -13.57 7.77
C VAL A 133 4.04 -14.52 8.68
N LYS A 134 5.23 -14.93 8.24
CA LYS A 134 6.10 -15.82 9.03
C LYS A 134 6.57 -15.15 10.32
N GLU A 135 7.00 -13.90 10.28
CA GLU A 135 7.41 -13.14 11.48
C GLU A 135 6.23 -12.94 12.45
N CYS A 136 5.06 -12.57 11.93
CA CYS A 136 3.83 -12.41 12.73
C CYS A 136 3.41 -13.72 13.41
N SER A 137 3.49 -14.85 12.69
CA SER A 137 3.22 -16.20 13.23
C SER A 137 4.12 -16.52 14.42
N GLN A 138 5.41 -16.21 14.31
CA GLN A 138 6.40 -16.45 15.37
C GLN A 138 6.15 -15.57 16.59
N LEU A 139 5.92 -14.27 16.39
CA LEU A 139 5.72 -13.30 17.47
C LEU A 139 4.41 -13.52 18.21
N LEU A 140 3.32 -13.84 17.50
CA LEU A 140 1.99 -14.02 18.10
C LEU A 140 1.66 -15.48 18.42
N HIS A 141 2.59 -16.42 18.18
CA HIS A 141 2.38 -17.86 18.39
C HIS A 141 1.08 -18.38 17.75
N VAL A 142 0.80 -17.94 16.52
CA VAL A 142 -0.36 -18.36 15.71
C VAL A 142 0.13 -19.18 14.54
N GLU A 143 -0.61 -20.21 14.13
CA GLU A 143 -0.27 -20.98 12.95
C GLU A 143 -0.23 -20.11 11.69
N GLU A 144 0.89 -20.16 10.94
CA GLU A 144 1.09 -19.43 9.69
C GLU A 144 -0.06 -19.68 8.70
N LYS A 145 -0.52 -20.93 8.61
CA LYS A 145 -1.63 -21.34 7.74
C LYS A 145 -2.93 -20.58 8.05
N LEU A 146 -3.21 -20.29 9.32
CA LEU A 146 -4.40 -19.54 9.72
C LEU A 146 -4.31 -18.09 9.22
N LEU A 147 -3.15 -17.46 9.36
CA LEU A 147 -2.90 -16.09 8.88
C LEU A 147 -3.06 -16.01 7.35
N ILE A 148 -2.49 -16.97 6.62
CA ILE A 148 -2.64 -17.04 5.14
C ILE A 148 -4.10 -17.15 4.72
N LEU A 149 -4.88 -18.01 5.40
CA LEU A 149 -6.31 -18.17 5.11
C LEU A 149 -7.09 -16.88 5.39
N GLU A 150 -6.76 -16.15 6.46
CA GLU A 150 -7.45 -14.91 6.80
C GLU A 150 -7.10 -13.78 5.82
N ILE A 151 -5.83 -13.68 5.40
CA ILE A 151 -5.41 -12.76 4.33
C ILE A 151 -6.19 -13.06 3.03
N ALA A 152 -6.30 -14.34 2.65
CA ALA A 152 -7.08 -14.74 1.47
C ALA A 152 -8.57 -14.36 1.56
N LYS A 153 -9.16 -14.38 2.77
CA LYS A 153 -10.54 -13.90 2.98
C LYS A 153 -10.66 -12.39 2.82
N GLN A 154 -9.65 -11.61 3.23
CA GLN A 154 -9.68 -10.15 3.06
C GLN A 154 -9.76 -9.77 1.58
N PHE A 155 -8.98 -10.41 0.71
CA PHE A 155 -9.05 -10.18 -0.74
C PHE A 155 -10.46 -10.47 -1.32
N LYS A 156 -11.12 -11.54 -0.86
CA LYS A 156 -12.50 -11.87 -1.29
C LYS A 156 -13.54 -10.88 -0.80
N LYS A 157 -13.35 -10.27 0.38
CA LYS A 157 -14.24 -9.23 0.91
C LYS A 157 -14.14 -7.96 0.08
N THR A 158 -12.93 -7.53 -0.26
CA THR A 158 -12.71 -6.37 -1.13
C THR A 158 -13.33 -6.57 -2.51
N ALA A 159 -13.17 -7.77 -3.11
CA ALA A 159 -13.77 -8.10 -4.40
C ALA A 159 -15.31 -8.23 -4.37
N THR A 160 -15.89 -8.67 -3.26
CA THR A 160 -17.36 -8.78 -3.12
C THR A 160 -18.00 -7.41 -2.83
N GLN A 161 -17.31 -6.53 -2.09
CA GLN A 161 -17.79 -5.17 -1.79
C GLN A 161 -17.83 -4.27 -3.02
N SER A 162 -16.91 -4.42 -3.97
CA SER A 162 -16.98 -3.73 -5.27
C SER A 162 -18.15 -4.19 -6.15
N ASN A 163 -18.69 -5.40 -5.93
CA ASN A 163 -19.83 -5.93 -6.68
C ASN A 163 -21.20 -5.65 -6.03
N THR A 164 -21.28 -5.50 -4.70
CA THR A 164 -22.56 -5.25 -4.01
C THR A 164 -23.04 -3.80 -4.10
N SER A 165 -22.18 -2.86 -4.49
CA SER A 165 -22.58 -1.47 -4.77
C SER A 165 -23.27 -1.27 -6.12
N LYS A 166 -23.38 -2.31 -6.97
CA LYS A 166 -24.04 -2.26 -8.28
C LYS A 166 -25.45 -2.86 -8.34
N GLU A 167 -25.97 -3.44 -7.25
CA GLU A 167 -27.20 -4.27 -7.31
C GLU A 167 -28.47 -3.69 -6.67
N ASN A 168 -28.46 -2.45 -6.17
CA ASN A 168 -29.68 -1.79 -5.70
C ASN A 168 -30.05 -0.60 -6.59
N THR A 169 -30.74 -0.86 -7.69
CA THR A 169 -31.55 0.15 -8.39
C THR A 169 -32.88 -0.47 -8.82
N PRO A 170 -34.04 0.15 -8.56
CA PRO A 170 -35.33 -0.36 -9.01
C PRO A 170 -35.41 -0.37 -10.54
N SER A 171 -35.94 -1.44 -11.09
CA SER A 171 -36.25 -1.60 -12.52
C SER A 171 -37.17 -0.50 -13.03
N VAL A 172 -36.70 0.31 -13.98
CA VAL A 172 -37.51 1.20 -14.83
C VAL A 172 -37.18 0.88 -16.30
N PRO A 173 -38.17 0.92 -17.22
CA PRO A 173 -38.08 0.27 -18.53
C PRO A 173 -37.15 0.99 -19.50
N GLU A 174 -36.51 0.18 -20.37
CA GLU A 174 -35.70 0.60 -21.50
C GLU A 174 -36.43 1.56 -22.46
N LYS A 175 -35.79 2.71 -22.76
CA LYS A 175 -35.65 3.29 -24.12
C LYS A 175 -34.75 4.54 -24.13
N PRO A 176 -34.20 4.94 -25.29
CA PRO A 176 -32.82 4.65 -25.67
C PRO A 176 -31.90 5.88 -25.68
N ALA A 177 -30.60 5.57 -25.70
CA ALA A 177 -29.42 6.39 -25.91
C ALA A 177 -29.61 7.87 -26.32
N ASP A 178 -29.11 8.76 -25.45
CA ASP A 178 -28.33 9.93 -25.86
C ASP A 178 -27.15 10.08 -24.88
N HIS A 179 -25.95 10.10 -25.44
CA HIS A 179 -24.69 10.39 -24.77
C HIS A 179 -24.46 11.91 -24.66
N ASP A 180 -23.51 12.27 -23.79
CA ASP A 180 -22.89 13.57 -23.51
C ASP A 180 -23.58 14.43 -22.42
N ASP A 181 -22.89 15.03 -21.45
CA ASP A 181 -21.46 15.32 -21.34
C ASP A 181 -21.03 15.65 -19.88
N THR A 182 -19.74 15.46 -19.63
CA THR A 182 -18.87 15.37 -18.42
C THR A 182 -18.59 16.74 -17.68
N PRO A 183 -17.61 16.98 -16.74
CA PRO A 183 -16.49 16.19 -16.13
C PRO A 183 -16.16 16.47 -14.61
N PRO A 184 -15.10 15.87 -14.01
CA PRO A 184 -13.85 16.64 -13.76
C PRO A 184 -12.59 15.76 -13.91
N MET A 185 -11.45 16.14 -14.47
CA MET A 185 -10.67 17.38 -14.46
C MET A 185 -9.76 17.31 -15.71
N GLN A 186 -9.31 18.45 -16.25
CA GLN A 186 -8.59 18.57 -17.53
C GLN A 186 -7.33 17.67 -17.67
N GLU A 187 -7.47 16.44 -18.14
CA GLU A 187 -6.46 15.80 -18.97
C GLU A 187 -6.85 16.06 -20.43
N GLY A 188 -5.95 16.66 -21.20
CA GLY A 188 -6.25 17.20 -22.52
C GLY A 188 -6.86 16.14 -23.46
N LYS A 189 -7.84 16.54 -24.26
CA LYS A 189 -8.42 15.71 -25.35
C LYS A 189 -7.37 15.22 -26.38
N GLU A 190 -6.12 15.62 -26.22
CA GLU A 190 -4.96 15.18 -27.00
C GLU A 190 -4.72 13.67 -26.92
N PHE A 191 -5.20 12.98 -25.87
CA PHE A 191 -4.94 11.54 -25.67
C PHE A 191 -5.91 10.60 -26.38
N TYR A 192 -7.13 11.04 -26.74
CA TYR A 192 -8.14 10.19 -27.40
C TYR A 192 -7.69 9.58 -28.74
N PRO A 193 -6.96 10.30 -29.63
CA PRO A 193 -6.44 9.69 -30.85
C PRO A 193 -5.44 8.56 -30.58
N TYR A 194 -4.66 8.66 -29.49
CA TYR A 194 -3.69 7.62 -29.11
C TYR A 194 -4.39 6.43 -28.46
N GLU A 195 -5.40 6.65 -27.64
CA GLU A 195 -6.27 5.59 -27.13
C GLU A 195 -6.90 4.78 -28.28
N GLN A 196 -7.49 5.45 -29.27
CA GLN A 196 -8.04 4.80 -30.46
C GLN A 196 -6.96 4.04 -31.27
N LEU A 197 -5.74 4.57 -31.34
CA LEU A 197 -4.62 3.90 -32.00
C LEU A 197 -4.22 2.63 -31.25
N ILE A 198 -4.16 2.66 -29.92
CA ILE A 198 -3.87 1.49 -29.09
C ILE A 198 -4.95 0.42 -29.30
N ILE A 199 -6.23 0.80 -29.25
CA ILE A 199 -7.35 -0.12 -29.52
C ILE A 199 -7.25 -0.72 -30.93
N GLN A 200 -6.94 0.09 -31.94
CA GLN A 200 -6.75 -0.40 -33.31
C GLN A 200 -5.60 -1.41 -33.43
N ILE A 201 -4.49 -1.15 -32.73
CA ILE A 201 -3.32 -2.05 -32.68
C ILE A 201 -3.71 -3.38 -32.00
N LEU A 202 -4.43 -3.32 -30.87
CA LEU A 202 -4.91 -4.50 -30.16
C LEU A 202 -5.81 -5.36 -31.06
N VAL A 203 -6.77 -4.75 -31.77
CA VAL A 203 -7.70 -5.48 -32.65
C VAL A 203 -7.00 -6.06 -33.87
N ARG A 204 -6.08 -5.32 -34.50
CA ARG A 204 -5.46 -5.77 -35.76
C ARG A 204 -4.25 -6.66 -35.57
N HIS A 205 -3.52 -6.48 -34.48
CA HIS A 205 -2.18 -7.04 -34.29
C HIS A 205 -1.97 -7.66 -32.92
N GLY A 206 -3.01 -7.78 -32.09
CA GLY A 206 -2.89 -8.21 -30.71
C GLY A 206 -2.17 -9.54 -30.50
N GLU A 207 -2.39 -10.51 -31.39
CA GLU A 207 -1.76 -11.83 -31.33
C GLU A 207 -0.34 -11.88 -31.94
N LYS A 208 0.14 -10.79 -32.55
CA LYS A 208 1.50 -10.75 -33.08
C LYS A 208 2.51 -10.73 -31.92
N MET A 209 3.57 -11.52 -32.06
CA MET A 209 4.68 -11.50 -31.12
C MET A 209 5.49 -10.22 -31.31
N MET A 210 5.61 -9.43 -30.25
CA MET A 210 6.23 -8.11 -30.23
C MET A 210 7.71 -8.18 -29.87
N CYS A 211 8.03 -8.90 -28.79
CA CYS A 211 9.39 -9.06 -28.28
C CYS A 211 9.53 -10.37 -27.49
N TYR A 212 10.74 -10.66 -27.04
CA TYR A 212 11.00 -11.72 -26.09
C TYR A 212 11.49 -11.08 -24.79
N MET A 213 10.88 -11.43 -23.66
CA MET A 213 11.44 -11.08 -22.36
C MET A 213 12.29 -12.23 -21.83
N GLU A 214 13.48 -11.88 -21.39
CA GLU A 214 14.42 -12.79 -20.76
C GLU A 214 14.17 -12.76 -19.25
N ASN A 215 13.82 -13.91 -18.68
CA ASN A 215 13.68 -14.03 -17.22
C ASN A 215 15.06 -14.09 -16.54
N GLU A 216 15.08 -14.08 -15.20
CA GLU A 216 16.33 -14.10 -14.40
C GLU A 216 17.22 -15.34 -14.66
N GLU A 217 16.65 -16.39 -15.28
CA GLU A 217 17.33 -17.64 -15.64
C GLU A 217 17.85 -17.65 -17.10
N GLY A 218 17.68 -16.54 -17.84
CA GLY A 218 18.13 -16.40 -19.23
C GLY A 218 17.18 -17.01 -20.27
N GLU A 219 15.99 -17.46 -19.86
CA GLU A 219 14.98 -18.05 -20.73
C GLU A 219 14.14 -16.95 -21.40
N LYS A 220 14.06 -17.01 -22.74
CA LYS A 220 13.36 -16.02 -23.55
C LYS A 220 11.92 -16.43 -23.82
N THR A 221 10.98 -15.72 -23.20
CA THR A 221 9.55 -15.93 -23.39
C THR A 221 8.99 -14.94 -24.41
N PRO A 222 8.27 -15.39 -25.45
CA PRO A 222 7.67 -14.50 -26.44
C PRO A 222 6.48 -13.75 -25.82
N ILE A 223 6.42 -12.45 -26.07
CA ILE A 223 5.35 -11.57 -25.59
C ILE A 223 4.54 -11.05 -26.78
N SER A 224 3.22 -11.22 -26.70
CA SER A 224 2.29 -10.68 -27.68
C SER A 224 2.04 -9.19 -27.47
N VAL A 225 1.59 -8.49 -28.52
CA VAL A 225 1.21 -7.08 -28.44
C VAL A 225 0.14 -6.83 -27.36
N ILE A 226 -0.85 -7.74 -27.21
CA ILE A 226 -1.86 -7.63 -26.14
C ILE A 226 -1.20 -7.70 -24.76
N THR A 227 -0.37 -8.72 -24.54
CA THR A 227 0.26 -8.95 -23.23
C THR A 227 1.14 -7.78 -22.82
N TYR A 228 1.90 -7.21 -23.76
CA TYR A 228 2.74 -6.05 -23.51
C TYR A 228 1.90 -4.82 -23.11
N ILE A 229 0.91 -4.46 -23.92
CA ILE A 229 0.08 -3.25 -23.69
C ILE A 229 -0.73 -3.36 -22.39
N VAL A 230 -1.30 -4.53 -22.09
CA VAL A 230 -2.07 -4.74 -20.85
C VAL A 230 -1.17 -4.62 -19.62
N ASN A 231 0.03 -5.22 -19.66
CA ASN A 231 0.96 -5.15 -18.52
C ASN A 231 1.42 -3.71 -18.24
N GLU A 232 1.76 -2.93 -19.28
CA GLU A 232 2.19 -1.54 -19.12
C GLU A 232 1.05 -0.65 -18.59
N LEU A 233 -0.16 -0.79 -19.13
CA LEU A 233 -1.32 -0.03 -18.63
C LEU A 233 -1.66 -0.39 -17.18
N GLN A 234 -1.50 -1.66 -16.78
CA GLN A 234 -1.71 -2.11 -15.40
C GLN A 234 -0.62 -1.62 -14.44
N GLN A 235 0.64 -1.51 -14.89
CA GLN A 235 1.72 -0.95 -14.08
C GLN A 235 1.47 0.52 -13.73
N ASP A 236 0.88 1.27 -14.65
CA ASP A 236 0.61 2.71 -14.49
C ASP A 236 -0.81 3.02 -13.97
N ASP A 237 -1.62 2.01 -13.61
CA ASP A 237 -3.01 2.15 -13.16
C ASP A 237 -3.91 2.90 -14.18
N LEU A 238 -3.68 2.67 -15.47
CA LEU A 238 -4.38 3.30 -16.59
C LEU A 238 -5.50 2.40 -17.14
N SER A 239 -6.60 3.03 -17.56
CA SER A 239 -7.73 2.35 -18.20
C SER A 239 -8.23 3.13 -19.42
N PHE A 240 -8.81 2.42 -20.39
CA PHE A 240 -9.44 3.05 -21.55
C PHE A 240 -10.76 3.72 -21.14
N HIS A 241 -10.98 4.93 -21.62
CA HIS A 241 -12.23 5.66 -21.46
C HIS A 241 -13.36 5.02 -22.26
N ASN A 242 -13.04 4.38 -23.39
CA ASN A 242 -14.04 3.73 -24.25
C ASN A 242 -13.76 2.22 -24.37
N PRO A 243 -14.33 1.40 -23.46
CA PRO A 243 -14.14 -0.06 -23.44
C PRO A 243 -14.81 -0.79 -24.60
#